data_AF-A0A9W7G6Q6-F1
#
_entry.id   AF-A0A9W7G6Q6-F1
#
_cell.length_a   1.000
_cell.length_b   1.000
_cell.length_c   1.000
_cell.angle_alpha   90.00
_cell.angle_beta   90.00
_cell.angle_gamma   90.00
#
_symmetry.space_group_name_H-M   'P 1'
#
loop_
_entity.id
_entity.type
_entity.pdbx_description
1 polymer ?
#
loop_
_entity_poly.entity_id
_entity_poly.type
_entity_poly.pdbx_seq_one_letter_code
_entity_poly.pdbx_strand_id
1 'polypeptide(L)'
;MRKDHGFSWNLSLRVDRPLEGCVLTPHSYMYAKKLDDADITKGISPFAFLSPTSPPEHSFKFTFYKSKKISETCYSRSCPRQGTFSPLEWSRYRIKGGINARNRDALDAVGIICADGRRDCYNQRFCNEDCFVKGWRESKVVPPGTYVKVKHMKEVEVKTNGTSKDNKDKDAASTSSPDSPSTKPVKAPQHLATVDTEEWVKIAETTGEDPTFYPDATCVGHRILLLAESVSVEDGSVLMSRTVKTELCLASPPPPPKRQLVMAKNIGGSGHRFRVVTYNMLAEIYATAQMYPYCDFWALSWDYRFQNLKLELEQTDGDVVCLQEVQSDYFTSHIQPFMSSQGYEGIYKQKTRDAMGMAGKVDGCAMFWRKSKLQCVENYSVSFNELAQRQAASMGLNPRSEEAAQFLNRLKKDNVAQLAVLEFTNVTRTTAGTHNRVCVVNTHFYSNKDHPDIKLWQAWQLAAQVEEFAVSRNLPVLLCGDLNSTPDSAVYDLLGSQSVHPGHPDIAEAKDRVLPDARSITHGINLASAYHTVTGSEPTFTNYTGGFKGTLDYIWYTSENLRPLSTAPIVEEDKILKYGMALPNTQFSSDHILMLADMQLGGQR
;
A
#
# COMPACT_ATOMS: atom_id res chain seq x y z
N MET A 1 -41.32 17.98 -38.78
CA MET A 1 -41.10 18.36 -37.37
C MET A 1 -39.91 17.56 -36.86
N ARG A 2 -38.75 18.18 -36.65
CA ARG A 2 -37.64 17.50 -35.97
C ARG A 2 -38.12 17.27 -34.53
N LYS A 3 -38.21 16.02 -34.08
CA LYS A 3 -38.48 15.74 -32.67
C LYS A 3 -37.28 16.31 -31.91
N ASP A 4 -37.49 17.33 -31.08
CA ASP A 4 -36.45 17.78 -30.16
C ASP A 4 -36.21 16.64 -29.18
N HIS A 5 -35.24 15.80 -29.50
CA HIS A 5 -34.83 14.73 -28.62
C HIS A 5 -34.16 15.38 -27.41
N GLY A 6 -34.82 15.28 -26.26
CA GLY A 6 -34.27 15.73 -24.98
C GLY A 6 -33.01 14.96 -24.59
N PHE A 7 -32.51 15.25 -23.41
CA PHE A 7 -31.39 14.59 -22.78
C PHE A 7 -31.84 13.52 -21.80
N SER A 8 -31.05 12.47 -21.69
CA SER A 8 -31.07 11.56 -20.54
C SER A 8 -29.91 11.90 -19.61
N TRP A 9 -30.23 12.31 -18.40
CA TRP A 9 -29.24 12.55 -17.35
C TRP A 9 -28.95 11.23 -16.66
N ASN A 10 -27.68 10.95 -16.43
CA ASN A 10 -27.20 9.73 -15.82
C ASN A 10 -26.23 10.09 -14.70
N LEU A 11 -26.47 9.54 -13.51
CA LEU A 11 -25.58 9.66 -12.38
C LEU A 11 -24.87 8.34 -12.15
N SER A 12 -23.54 8.31 -12.23
CA SER A 12 -22.73 7.17 -11.84
C SER A 12 -22.19 7.36 -10.42
N LEU A 13 -22.12 6.27 -9.66
CA LEU A 13 -21.58 6.26 -8.31
C LEU A 13 -20.82 4.95 -8.08
N ARG A 14 -19.57 5.07 -7.65
CA ARG A 14 -18.72 3.98 -7.19
C ARG A 14 -18.08 4.39 -5.87
N VAL A 15 -17.84 3.42 -5.02
CA VAL A 15 -17.04 3.56 -3.81
C VAL A 15 -16.26 2.26 -3.62
N ASP A 16 -15.05 2.34 -3.09
CA ASP A 16 -14.24 1.16 -2.83
C ASP A 16 -14.69 0.43 -1.55
N ARG A 17 -14.01 -0.67 -1.22
CA ARG A 17 -14.31 -1.45 -0.02
C ARG A 17 -13.99 -0.61 1.22
N PRO A 18 -14.91 -0.50 2.20
CA PRO A 18 -14.62 0.20 3.44
C PRO A 18 -13.64 -0.58 4.30
N LEU A 19 -12.63 0.13 4.82
CA LEU A 19 -11.65 -0.38 5.78
C LEU A 19 -11.53 0.57 6.95
N GLU A 20 -11.48 0.02 8.15
CA GLU A 20 -11.26 0.77 9.38
C GLU A 20 -9.97 1.61 9.27
N GLY A 21 -10.08 2.91 9.51
CA GLY A 21 -8.96 3.86 9.50
C GLY A 21 -8.47 4.26 8.10
N CYS A 22 -9.02 3.69 7.03
CA CYS A 22 -8.69 4.05 5.66
C CYS A 22 -9.73 5.03 5.10
N VAL A 23 -9.30 5.96 4.27
CA VAL A 23 -10.24 6.86 3.62
C VAL A 23 -11.15 6.09 2.67
N LEU A 24 -12.45 6.42 2.70
CA LEU A 24 -13.46 5.93 1.79
C LEU A 24 -13.90 7.08 0.89
N THR A 25 -13.36 7.10 -0.33
CA THR A 25 -13.60 8.18 -1.31
C THR A 25 -14.67 7.78 -2.31
N PRO A 26 -15.82 8.48 -2.35
CA PRO A 26 -16.80 8.36 -3.42
C PRO A 26 -16.26 8.83 -4.76
N HIS A 27 -16.53 8.08 -5.81
CA HIS A 27 -16.38 8.51 -7.19
C HIS A 27 -17.76 8.65 -7.83
N SER A 28 -18.18 9.89 -8.07
CA SER A 28 -19.44 10.19 -8.75
C SER A 28 -19.23 11.12 -9.93
N TYR A 29 -19.99 10.90 -10.99
CA TYR A 29 -20.07 11.83 -12.11
C TYR A 29 -21.49 11.82 -12.67
N MET A 30 -22.00 13.00 -13.02
CA MET A 30 -23.27 13.16 -13.72
C MET A 30 -23.00 13.60 -15.15
N TYR A 31 -23.67 12.96 -16.11
CA TYR A 31 -23.52 13.29 -17.53
C TYR A 31 -24.85 13.26 -18.26
N ALA A 32 -24.92 14.00 -19.37
CA ALA A 32 -26.08 14.05 -20.25
C ALA A 32 -25.78 13.27 -21.54
N LYS A 33 -26.69 12.38 -21.95
CA LYS A 33 -26.69 11.82 -23.30
C LYS A 33 -27.87 12.41 -24.06
N LYS A 34 -27.59 13.09 -25.18
CA LYS A 34 -28.63 13.54 -26.11
C LYS A 34 -29.28 12.31 -26.74
N LEU A 35 -30.60 12.22 -26.66
CA LEU A 35 -31.33 11.07 -27.19
C LEU A 35 -31.42 11.15 -28.71
N ASP A 36 -31.53 9.99 -29.34
CA ASP A 36 -31.86 9.84 -30.76
C ASP A 36 -33.01 8.84 -30.94
N ASP A 37 -33.47 8.68 -32.19
CA ASP A 37 -34.57 7.75 -32.51
C ASP A 37 -34.23 6.28 -32.17
N ALA A 38 -32.94 5.90 -32.15
CA ALA A 38 -32.49 4.56 -31.84
C ALA A 38 -32.55 4.27 -30.32
N ASP A 39 -32.27 5.26 -29.48
CA ASP A 39 -32.39 5.16 -28.02
C ASP A 39 -33.85 5.03 -27.56
N ILE A 40 -34.76 5.75 -28.23
CA ILE A 40 -36.20 5.66 -27.97
C ILE A 40 -36.74 4.26 -28.29
N THR A 41 -36.17 3.59 -29.30
CA THR A 41 -36.58 2.23 -29.70
C THR A 41 -35.90 1.13 -28.89
N LYS A 42 -34.64 1.31 -28.45
CA LYS A 42 -33.90 0.31 -27.65
C LYS A 42 -34.23 0.33 -26.16
N GLY A 43 -34.89 1.38 -25.68
CA GLY A 43 -35.25 1.56 -24.28
C GLY A 43 -34.17 2.32 -23.51
N ILE A 44 -34.61 3.32 -22.74
CA ILE A 44 -33.76 4.16 -21.91
C ILE A 44 -33.58 3.49 -20.54
N SER A 45 -32.40 3.64 -19.92
CA SER A 45 -32.14 3.16 -18.57
C SER A 45 -33.25 3.64 -17.61
N PRO A 46 -33.84 2.76 -16.78
CA PRO A 46 -34.88 3.16 -15.83
C PRO A 46 -34.36 4.11 -14.74
N PHE A 47 -33.04 4.24 -14.61
CA PHE A 47 -32.37 5.14 -13.66
C PHE A 47 -31.98 6.49 -14.27
N ALA A 48 -32.27 6.71 -15.56
CA ALA A 48 -31.98 7.98 -16.21
C ALA A 48 -33.13 8.97 -16.01
N PHE A 49 -32.78 10.24 -15.77
CA PHE A 49 -33.76 11.33 -15.69
C PHE A 49 -33.90 11.99 -17.06
N LEU A 50 -35.13 12.05 -17.59
CA LEU A 50 -35.40 12.66 -18.88
C LEU A 50 -35.63 14.17 -18.71
N SER A 51 -34.87 14.97 -19.43
CA SER A 51 -34.96 16.43 -19.37
C SER A 51 -34.83 17.04 -20.77
N PRO A 52 -35.54 18.13 -21.08
CA PRO A 52 -35.35 18.84 -22.34
C PRO A 52 -33.97 19.51 -22.46
N THR A 53 -33.29 19.77 -21.34
CA THR A 53 -32.00 20.47 -21.27
C THR A 53 -30.89 19.58 -20.71
N SER A 54 -29.62 19.97 -20.88
CA SER A 54 -28.50 19.35 -20.15
C SER A 54 -28.57 19.69 -18.66
N PRO A 55 -27.93 18.90 -17.78
CA PRO A 55 -27.87 19.20 -16.36
C PRO A 55 -27.25 20.58 -16.13
N PRO A 56 -27.80 21.40 -15.22
CA PRO A 56 -27.17 22.64 -14.80
C PRO A 56 -25.89 22.38 -14.00
N GLU A 57 -25.18 23.45 -13.67
CA GLU A 57 -24.02 23.38 -12.78
C GLU A 57 -24.45 22.82 -11.42
N HIS A 58 -23.67 21.85 -10.92
CA HIS A 58 -24.04 21.07 -9.75
C HIS A 58 -22.81 20.71 -8.92
N SER A 59 -23.05 20.52 -7.63
CA SER A 59 -22.09 19.92 -6.69
C SER A 59 -22.62 18.58 -6.20
N PHE A 60 -21.76 17.80 -5.54
CA PHE A 60 -22.18 16.54 -4.92
C PHE A 60 -22.27 16.66 -3.40
N LYS A 61 -23.35 16.10 -2.88
CA LYS A 61 -23.56 15.83 -1.46
C LYS A 61 -23.56 14.32 -1.24
N PHE A 62 -22.82 13.86 -0.26
CA PHE A 62 -22.70 12.45 0.08
C PHE A 62 -23.18 12.20 1.50
N THR A 63 -24.03 11.21 1.67
CA THR A 63 -24.47 10.75 2.99
C THR A 63 -24.13 9.28 3.17
N PHE A 64 -23.45 8.97 4.26
CA PHE A 64 -23.04 7.61 4.61
C PHE A 64 -23.96 7.07 5.70
N TYR A 65 -24.38 5.82 5.52
CA TYR A 65 -25.16 5.08 6.50
C TYR A 65 -24.48 3.74 6.78
N LYS A 66 -24.66 3.18 7.98
CA LYS A 66 -24.28 1.79 8.29
C LYS A 66 -25.51 0.92 8.51
N SER A 67 -25.41 -0.33 8.10
CA SER A 67 -26.43 -1.36 8.35
C SER A 67 -26.48 -1.76 9.82
N LYS A 68 -27.36 -2.69 10.22
CA LYS A 68 -27.14 -3.49 11.43
C LYS A 68 -25.82 -4.28 11.32
N LYS A 69 -25.19 -4.58 12.45
CA LYS A 69 -23.95 -5.38 12.47
C LYS A 69 -24.25 -6.77 11.95
N ILE A 70 -23.53 -7.21 10.94
CA ILE A 70 -23.68 -8.54 10.35
C ILE A 70 -22.73 -9.46 11.12
N SER A 71 -23.26 -10.27 12.03
CA SER A 71 -22.50 -11.21 12.86
C SER A 71 -22.10 -12.46 12.07
N GLU A 72 -21.37 -12.30 10.97
CA GLU A 72 -20.87 -13.40 10.15
C GLU A 72 -19.34 -13.41 10.22
N THR A 73 -18.83 -14.01 11.30
CA THR A 73 -17.41 -14.17 11.53
C THR A 73 -16.81 -15.28 10.66
N CYS A 74 -15.50 -15.21 10.41
CA CYS A 74 -14.73 -16.28 9.78
C CYS A 74 -14.90 -17.59 10.55
N TYR A 75 -15.30 -18.68 9.88
CA TYR A 75 -15.70 -19.91 10.55
C TYR A 75 -14.51 -20.76 11.05
N SER A 76 -13.29 -20.48 10.61
CA SER A 76 -12.09 -21.10 11.19
C SER A 76 -11.80 -20.48 12.57
N ARG A 77 -11.75 -21.31 13.62
CA ARG A 77 -11.52 -20.85 15.00
C ARG A 77 -10.12 -20.28 15.20
N SER A 78 -9.17 -20.68 14.36
CA SER A 78 -7.79 -20.17 14.33
C SER A 78 -7.61 -18.92 13.45
N CYS A 79 -8.69 -18.39 12.86
CA CYS A 79 -8.64 -17.30 11.90
C CYS A 79 -8.36 -15.96 12.62
N PRO A 80 -7.19 -15.31 12.41
CA PRO A 80 -6.92 -14.00 13.00
C PRO A 80 -7.80 -12.88 12.43
N ARG A 81 -8.57 -13.18 11.36
CA ARG A 81 -9.40 -12.27 10.56
C ARG A 81 -10.89 -12.47 10.82
N GLN A 82 -11.26 -12.80 12.06
CA GLN A 82 -12.60 -13.30 12.38
C GLN A 82 -13.75 -12.33 12.07
N GLY A 83 -13.53 -11.08 11.66
CA GLY A 83 -14.59 -10.13 11.30
C GLY A 83 -14.59 -9.58 9.87
N THR A 84 -13.79 -10.11 8.93
CA THR A 84 -13.29 -9.22 7.85
C THR A 84 -13.20 -9.75 6.39
N PHE A 85 -14.01 -10.69 5.89
CA PHE A 85 -13.96 -11.00 4.44
C PHE A 85 -15.17 -11.74 3.82
N SER A 86 -15.35 -11.63 2.49
CA SER A 86 -16.42 -12.23 1.66
C SER A 86 -15.88 -13.34 0.72
N PRO A 87 -16.13 -14.63 0.99
CA PRO A 87 -15.64 -15.75 0.19
C PRO A 87 -16.45 -16.06 -1.08
N LEU A 88 -17.58 -15.38 -1.29
CA LEU A 88 -18.40 -15.51 -2.50
C LEU A 88 -17.68 -14.96 -3.75
N GLU A 89 -16.81 -13.96 -3.56
CA GLU A 89 -16.04 -13.37 -4.67
C GLU A 89 -14.89 -14.28 -5.11
N TRP A 90 -14.24 -14.96 -4.17
CA TRP A 90 -13.14 -15.88 -4.46
C TRP A 90 -13.60 -17.17 -5.16
N SER A 91 -14.76 -17.73 -4.78
CA SER A 91 -15.31 -18.93 -5.43
C SER A 91 -15.64 -18.71 -6.92
N ARG A 92 -16.11 -17.51 -7.28
CA ARG A 92 -16.39 -17.13 -8.68
C ARG A 92 -15.12 -17.03 -9.53
N TYR A 93 -13.99 -16.66 -8.94
CA TYR A 93 -12.70 -16.59 -9.63
C TYR A 93 -12.12 -17.98 -9.89
N ARG A 94 -12.13 -18.87 -8.88
CA ARG A 94 -11.57 -20.24 -9.00
C ARG A 94 -12.38 -21.15 -9.93
N ILE A 95 -13.71 -21.02 -9.96
CA ILE A 95 -14.58 -21.85 -10.83
C ILE A 95 -14.40 -21.51 -12.32
N LYS A 96 -14.07 -20.26 -12.66
CA LYS A 96 -13.81 -19.85 -14.06
C LYS A 96 -12.49 -20.37 -14.62
N GLY A 97 -11.56 -20.81 -13.78
CA GLY A 97 -10.24 -21.29 -14.19
C GLY A 97 -10.13 -22.80 -14.48
N GLY A 98 -11.21 -23.58 -14.35
CA GLY A 98 -11.07 -25.05 -14.38
C GLY A 98 -12.19 -25.86 -15.02
N ILE A 99 -13.29 -25.26 -15.50
CA ILE A 99 -14.41 -26.04 -16.05
C ILE A 99 -14.79 -25.49 -17.42
N ASN A 100 -14.47 -26.26 -18.47
CA ASN A 100 -15.05 -26.08 -19.80
C ASN A 100 -16.57 -26.08 -19.68
N ALA A 101 -17.18 -24.94 -19.98
CA ALA A 101 -18.61 -24.72 -19.97
C ALA A 101 -19.30 -25.60 -21.02
N ARG A 102 -19.76 -26.80 -20.63
CA ARG A 102 -20.72 -27.59 -21.45
C ARG A 102 -21.83 -28.30 -20.68
N ASN A 103 -21.85 -28.31 -19.36
CA ASN A 103 -23.00 -28.85 -18.60
C ASN A 103 -23.32 -27.96 -17.42
N ARG A 104 -24.40 -27.17 -17.55
CA ARG A 104 -24.96 -26.34 -16.47
C ARG A 104 -25.85 -27.12 -15.51
N ASP A 105 -26.22 -28.37 -15.84
CA ASP A 105 -27.31 -29.07 -15.14
C ASP A 105 -26.85 -30.15 -14.15
N ALA A 106 -25.54 -30.25 -13.84
CA ALA A 106 -25.00 -31.27 -12.94
C ALA A 106 -24.53 -30.74 -11.56
N LEU A 107 -24.91 -29.52 -11.18
CA LEU A 107 -24.47 -28.87 -9.93
C LEU A 107 -25.39 -29.08 -8.72
N ASP A 108 -26.51 -29.80 -8.88
CA ASP A 108 -27.58 -29.83 -7.87
C ASP A 108 -27.54 -30.98 -6.85
N ALA A 109 -26.47 -31.79 -6.77
CA ALA A 109 -26.56 -33.02 -5.97
C ALA A 109 -25.30 -33.46 -5.20
N VAL A 110 -24.58 -32.58 -4.50
CA VAL A 110 -23.84 -32.93 -3.26
C VAL A 110 -23.66 -31.68 -2.39
N GLY A 111 -24.38 -31.59 -1.27
CA GLY A 111 -24.21 -30.50 -0.29
C GLY A 111 -23.42 -30.97 0.93
N ILE A 112 -22.37 -30.23 1.30
CA ILE A 112 -21.59 -30.46 2.53
C ILE A 112 -22.16 -29.56 3.64
N ILE A 113 -22.38 -30.09 4.85
CA ILE A 113 -22.99 -29.36 5.98
C ILE A 113 -22.02 -29.39 7.17
N CYS A 114 -21.80 -28.26 7.86
CA CYS A 114 -21.06 -28.24 9.12
C CYS A 114 -21.95 -28.76 10.26
N ALA A 115 -21.45 -29.77 10.99
CA ALA A 115 -22.20 -30.48 12.02
C ALA A 115 -22.59 -29.62 13.24
N ASP A 116 -21.83 -28.57 13.56
CA ASP A 116 -22.07 -27.74 14.76
C ASP A 116 -23.14 -26.65 14.50
N GLY A 117 -23.19 -26.12 13.27
CA GLY A 117 -24.09 -25.02 12.89
C GLY A 117 -25.33 -25.42 12.08
N ARG A 118 -25.42 -26.67 11.59
CA ARG A 118 -26.49 -27.18 10.69
C ARG A 118 -26.78 -26.27 9.47
N ARG A 119 -25.78 -25.51 8.98
CA ARG A 119 -25.88 -24.69 7.76
C ARG A 119 -25.06 -25.30 6.62
N ASP A 120 -25.52 -25.11 5.40
CA ASP A 120 -24.83 -25.60 4.20
C ASP A 120 -23.44 -24.96 4.02
N CYS A 121 -22.60 -25.57 3.19
CA CYS A 121 -21.28 -25.08 2.82
C CYS A 121 -21.31 -23.75 2.06
N TYR A 122 -22.43 -23.40 1.43
CA TYR A 122 -22.62 -22.16 0.68
C TYR A 122 -22.86 -20.95 1.61
N ASN A 123 -23.20 -21.19 2.88
CA ASN A 123 -23.45 -20.18 3.91
C ASN A 123 -22.31 -20.05 4.93
N GLN A 124 -21.17 -20.69 4.71
CA GLN A 124 -19.97 -20.59 5.56
C GLN A 124 -18.95 -19.64 4.95
N ARG A 125 -18.32 -18.78 5.76
CA ARG A 125 -17.32 -17.80 5.30
C ARG A 125 -15.92 -18.07 5.89
N PHE A 126 -14.92 -18.20 5.01
CA PHE A 126 -13.51 -18.40 5.35
C PHE A 126 -12.63 -17.28 4.76
N CYS A 127 -11.57 -16.91 5.48
CA CYS A 127 -10.74 -15.74 5.18
C CYS A 127 -9.72 -15.93 4.04
N ASN A 128 -9.27 -17.16 3.81
CA ASN A 128 -8.34 -17.61 2.76
C ASN A 128 -8.43 -19.14 2.64
N GLU A 129 -7.63 -19.71 1.74
CA GLU A 129 -7.52 -21.16 1.53
C GLU A 129 -7.08 -21.93 2.79
N ASP A 130 -6.12 -21.40 3.56
CA ASP A 130 -5.70 -22.03 4.83
C ASP A 130 -6.81 -22.04 5.89
N CYS A 131 -7.59 -20.97 6.01
CA CYS A 131 -8.76 -20.87 6.85
C CYS A 131 -9.80 -21.91 6.43
N PHE A 132 -10.02 -22.09 5.13
CA PHE A 132 -10.89 -23.13 4.61
C PHE A 132 -10.35 -24.52 4.96
N VAL A 133 -9.08 -24.82 4.71
CA VAL A 133 -8.47 -26.14 5.00
C VAL A 133 -8.42 -26.45 6.50
N LYS A 134 -8.12 -25.45 7.36
CA LYS A 134 -8.11 -25.61 8.82
C LYS A 134 -9.53 -25.79 9.37
N GLY A 135 -10.47 -24.92 8.96
CA GLY A 135 -11.89 -25.07 9.33
C GLY A 135 -12.53 -26.34 8.75
N TRP A 136 -12.05 -26.81 7.60
CA TRP A 136 -12.42 -28.07 6.98
C TRP A 136 -11.99 -29.27 7.83
N ARG A 137 -10.75 -29.27 8.34
CA ARG A 137 -10.25 -30.30 9.27
C ARG A 137 -11.00 -30.31 10.61
N GLU A 138 -11.61 -29.18 10.98
CA GLU A 138 -12.46 -29.03 12.16
C GLU A 138 -13.92 -29.47 11.90
N SER A 139 -14.30 -29.73 10.65
CA SER A 139 -15.65 -30.13 10.24
C SER A 139 -15.79 -31.66 10.19
N LYS A 140 -16.77 -32.24 10.92
CA LYS A 140 -17.02 -33.70 10.91
C LYS A 140 -17.93 -34.12 9.75
N VAL A 141 -17.63 -35.29 9.15
CA VAL A 141 -18.50 -35.96 8.17
C VAL A 141 -19.77 -36.45 8.85
N VAL A 142 -20.94 -36.08 8.33
CA VAL A 142 -22.23 -36.63 8.78
C VAL A 142 -22.36 -38.05 8.19
N PRO A 143 -22.72 -39.08 8.99
CA PRO A 143 -22.85 -40.44 8.50
C PRO A 143 -23.87 -40.56 7.35
N PRO A 144 -23.65 -41.46 6.37
CA PRO A 144 -24.64 -41.78 5.34
C PRO A 144 -25.97 -42.16 6.01
N GLY A 145 -27.07 -41.51 5.63
CA GLY A 145 -28.43 -41.78 6.17
C GLY A 145 -29.06 -40.63 6.96
N THR A 146 -28.34 -39.56 7.24
CA THR A 146 -28.90 -38.39 7.96
C THR A 146 -29.49 -37.38 6.98
N TYR A 147 -30.73 -37.61 6.55
CA TYR A 147 -31.45 -36.69 5.67
C TYR A 147 -32.26 -35.68 6.48
N VAL A 148 -32.01 -34.38 6.30
CA VAL A 148 -32.96 -33.33 6.68
C VAL A 148 -33.88 -33.10 5.49
N LYS A 149 -35.15 -33.52 5.58
CA LYS A 149 -36.17 -33.15 4.60
C LYS A 149 -36.41 -31.65 4.68
N VAL A 150 -35.86 -30.89 3.74
CA VAL A 150 -36.28 -29.52 3.49
C VAL A 150 -37.69 -29.58 2.90
N LYS A 151 -38.70 -29.20 3.68
CA LYS A 151 -40.07 -29.04 3.15
C LYS A 151 -40.05 -27.90 2.13
N HIS A 152 -40.37 -28.24 0.88
CA HIS A 152 -40.54 -27.32 -0.23
C HIS A 152 -41.47 -26.16 0.13
N MET A 153 -41.11 -24.97 -0.39
CA MET A 153 -41.99 -23.84 -0.63
C MET A 153 -43.35 -24.33 -1.14
N LYS A 154 -44.43 -24.00 -0.43
CA LYS A 154 -45.78 -24.12 -0.99
C LYS A 154 -46.23 -22.77 -1.51
N GLU A 155 -46.65 -22.83 -2.76
CA GLU A 155 -47.46 -21.88 -3.50
C GLU A 155 -48.62 -21.34 -2.65
N VAL A 156 -48.87 -20.03 -2.80
CA VAL A 156 -50.06 -19.38 -2.26
C VAL A 156 -51.20 -19.62 -3.25
N GLU A 157 -52.05 -20.60 -2.94
CA GLU A 157 -53.40 -20.68 -3.53
C GLU A 157 -54.40 -19.93 -2.65
N VAL A 158 -55.17 -19.07 -3.31
CA VAL A 158 -56.35 -18.37 -2.80
C VAL A 158 -57.50 -19.36 -2.65
N LYS A 159 -58.18 -19.39 -1.48
CA LYS A 159 -59.64 -19.51 -1.40
C LYS A 159 -60.24 -19.18 -0.02
N THR A 160 -61.50 -18.80 -0.14
CA THR A 160 -62.47 -18.07 0.68
C THR A 160 -63.18 -18.83 1.81
N ASN A 161 -63.87 -18.04 2.64
CA ASN A 161 -64.91 -18.33 3.65
C ASN A 161 -64.37 -18.84 5.01
N GLY A 162 -64.68 -18.26 6.18
CA GLY A 162 -65.72 -17.32 6.57
C GLY A 162 -66.50 -17.94 7.73
N THR A 163 -66.41 -17.38 8.94
CA THR A 163 -67.50 -17.27 9.95
C THR A 163 -67.03 -16.49 11.18
N SER A 164 -68.01 -15.80 11.76
CA SER A 164 -67.97 -14.68 12.70
C SER A 164 -67.91 -15.06 14.19
N LYS A 165 -67.50 -14.07 15.01
CA LYS A 165 -68.14 -13.57 16.26
C LYS A 165 -67.13 -12.63 16.94
N ASP A 166 -67.30 -11.32 16.86
CA ASP A 166 -68.19 -10.42 17.63
C ASP A 166 -67.68 -10.02 19.02
N ASN A 167 -67.55 -8.70 19.14
CA ASN A 167 -67.91 -7.80 20.26
C ASN A 167 -66.84 -7.22 21.21
N LYS A 168 -66.67 -5.90 21.01
CA LYS A 168 -66.98 -4.77 21.93
C LYS A 168 -65.83 -4.01 22.61
N ASP A 169 -65.69 -2.78 22.12
CA ASP A 169 -65.70 -1.49 22.82
C ASP A 169 -64.89 -1.31 24.11
N LYS A 170 -64.02 -0.28 24.13
CA LYS A 170 -64.38 1.03 24.72
C LYS A 170 -63.24 2.05 24.67
N ASP A 171 -63.65 3.27 24.39
CA ASP A 171 -62.92 4.54 24.46
C ASP A 171 -62.36 4.87 25.84
N ALA A 172 -61.23 5.58 25.89
CA ALA A 172 -60.98 6.60 26.91
C ALA A 172 -59.95 7.62 26.42
N ALA A 173 -60.29 8.89 26.62
CA ALA A 173 -59.62 10.08 26.14
C ALA A 173 -58.44 10.55 27.03
N SER A 174 -57.49 11.22 26.36
CA SER A 174 -56.70 12.39 26.77
C SER A 174 -56.26 12.58 28.23
N THR A 175 -54.94 12.71 28.42
CA THR A 175 -54.34 13.84 29.17
C THR A 175 -52.90 14.07 28.72
N SER A 176 -52.57 15.33 28.45
CA SER A 176 -51.29 15.88 28.02
C SER A 176 -50.38 16.28 29.19
N SER A 177 -49.07 16.36 28.93
CA SER A 177 -48.01 17.30 29.40
C SER A 177 -46.64 16.58 29.60
N PRO A 178 -45.48 17.26 29.70
CA PRO A 178 -44.56 17.48 28.56
C PRO A 178 -43.11 16.98 28.81
N ASP A 179 -42.26 17.18 27.79
CA ASP A 179 -40.79 17.23 27.79
C ASP A 179 -39.94 15.94 27.80
N SER A 180 -39.28 15.67 26.67
CA SER A 180 -37.80 15.64 26.48
C SER A 180 -37.43 15.05 25.10
N PRO A 181 -36.38 15.52 24.40
CA PRO A 181 -36.14 15.19 23.00
C PRO A 181 -35.56 13.77 22.84
N SER A 182 -36.41 12.80 22.53
CA SER A 182 -35.98 11.49 22.05
C SER A 182 -35.55 11.59 20.58
N THR A 183 -34.30 11.25 20.29
CA THR A 183 -33.78 11.00 18.94
C THR A 183 -34.56 9.87 18.28
N LYS A 184 -35.58 10.22 17.48
CA LYS A 184 -36.34 9.26 16.68
C LYS A 184 -35.50 8.81 15.46
N PRO A 185 -35.58 7.53 15.06
CA PRO A 185 -34.97 7.05 13.83
C PRO A 185 -35.62 7.76 12.64
N VAL A 186 -34.82 8.46 11.85
CA VAL A 186 -35.28 9.08 10.60
C VAL A 186 -35.51 7.98 9.57
N LYS A 187 -36.74 7.85 9.06
CA LYS A 187 -37.08 6.94 7.95
C LYS A 187 -36.32 7.37 6.69
N ALA A 188 -35.80 6.37 5.97
CA ALA A 188 -35.11 6.55 4.69
C ALA A 188 -35.98 7.35 3.68
N PRO A 189 -35.36 8.12 2.76
CA PRO A 189 -36.06 8.82 1.68
C PRO A 189 -36.98 7.88 0.88
N GLN A 190 -38.15 8.39 0.46
CA GLN A 190 -39.22 7.62 -0.19
C GLN A 190 -38.81 6.90 -1.50
N HIS A 191 -37.62 7.18 -2.05
CA HIS A 191 -37.08 6.48 -3.22
C HIS A 191 -36.32 5.17 -2.89
N LEU A 192 -36.12 4.83 -1.61
CA LEU A 192 -35.53 3.57 -1.12
C LEU A 192 -36.58 2.48 -0.80
N ALA A 193 -37.87 2.81 -0.88
CA ALA A 193 -38.94 2.01 -0.28
C ALA A 193 -39.28 0.69 -1.01
N THR A 194 -38.67 0.39 -2.17
CA THR A 194 -39.08 -0.78 -2.97
C THR A 194 -38.08 -1.93 -3.01
N VAL A 195 -36.89 -1.86 -2.37
CA VAL A 195 -35.89 -2.95 -2.50
C VAL A 195 -35.12 -3.32 -1.22
N ASP A 196 -35.11 -2.52 -0.14
CA ASP A 196 -34.26 -2.82 1.03
C ASP A 196 -35.03 -2.93 2.35
N THR A 197 -35.02 -4.13 2.96
CA THR A 197 -35.61 -4.41 4.29
C THR A 197 -34.64 -4.10 5.44
N GLU A 198 -33.42 -3.65 5.15
CA GLU A 198 -32.41 -3.34 6.16
C GLU A 198 -32.63 -1.97 6.83
N GLU A 199 -32.47 -1.92 8.16
CA GLU A 199 -32.40 -0.66 8.90
C GLU A 199 -31.00 -0.03 8.72
N TRP A 200 -30.99 1.23 8.28
CA TRP A 200 -29.79 2.03 8.03
C TRP A 200 -29.69 3.18 9.02
N VAL A 201 -28.50 3.37 9.61
CA VAL A 201 -28.21 4.47 10.55
C VAL A 201 -27.25 5.43 9.88
N LYS A 202 -27.62 6.71 9.76
CA LYS A 202 -26.73 7.76 9.22
C LYS A 202 -25.51 7.92 10.13
N ILE A 203 -24.32 7.93 9.53
CA ILE A 203 -23.04 8.02 10.26
C ILE A 203 -22.21 9.24 9.85
N ALA A 204 -22.35 9.72 8.61
CA ALA A 204 -21.62 10.90 8.15
C ALA A 204 -22.37 11.58 6.99
N GLU A 205 -22.06 12.86 6.77
CA GLU A 205 -22.48 13.63 5.60
C GLU A 205 -21.35 14.56 5.21
N THR A 206 -21.02 14.60 3.92
CA THR A 206 -19.96 15.42 3.36
C THR A 206 -20.46 16.15 2.11
N THR A 207 -19.95 17.36 1.89
CA THR A 207 -20.30 18.23 0.75
C THR A 207 -19.03 18.80 0.15
N GLY A 208 -19.03 19.05 -1.16
CA GLY A 208 -17.93 19.76 -1.83
C GLY A 208 -16.96 18.83 -2.58
N GLU A 209 -15.77 19.36 -2.87
CA GLU A 209 -14.83 18.79 -3.84
C GLU A 209 -14.02 17.59 -3.33
N ASP A 210 -13.87 17.41 -2.00
CA ASP A 210 -13.14 16.27 -1.40
C ASP A 210 -13.94 15.55 -0.31
N PRO A 211 -14.98 14.78 -0.70
CA PRO A 211 -15.93 14.16 0.21
C PRO A 211 -15.37 12.87 0.83
N THR A 212 -14.54 12.97 1.88
CA THR A 212 -13.92 11.79 2.51
C THR A 212 -14.65 11.32 3.76
N PHE A 213 -14.84 10.00 3.89
CA PHE A 213 -15.31 9.35 5.11
C PHE A 213 -14.25 8.38 5.64
N TYR A 214 -14.01 8.37 6.94
CA TYR A 214 -13.07 7.45 7.59
C TYR A 214 -13.87 6.45 8.44
N PRO A 215 -14.08 5.20 7.97
CA PRO A 215 -14.73 4.17 8.77
C PRO A 215 -13.95 3.94 10.06
N ASP A 216 -14.63 3.94 11.20
CA ASP A 216 -14.06 3.67 12.51
C ASP A 216 -14.30 2.20 12.93
N ALA A 217 -13.83 1.83 14.12
CA ALA A 217 -14.05 0.50 14.71
C ALA A 217 -15.54 0.12 14.81
N THR A 218 -16.45 1.11 14.89
CA THR A 218 -17.90 0.88 14.96
C THR A 218 -18.53 0.56 13.61
N CYS A 219 -17.78 0.74 12.52
CA CYS A 219 -18.17 0.36 11.17
C CYS A 219 -17.83 -1.11 10.85
N VAL A 220 -16.87 -1.70 11.56
CA VAL A 220 -16.39 -3.08 11.30
C VAL A 220 -17.52 -4.10 11.39
N GLY A 221 -17.67 -4.91 10.32
CA GLY A 221 -18.74 -5.91 10.20
C GLY A 221 -20.11 -5.31 9.85
N HIS A 222 -20.18 -4.03 9.52
CA HIS A 222 -21.36 -3.40 8.91
C HIS A 222 -21.11 -3.19 7.41
N ARG A 223 -22.18 -3.14 6.63
CA ARG A 223 -22.12 -2.57 5.27
C ARG A 223 -22.29 -1.07 5.39
N ILE A 224 -21.69 -0.34 4.46
CA ILE A 224 -21.89 1.09 4.28
C ILE A 224 -22.83 1.29 3.08
N LEU A 225 -23.86 2.11 3.26
CA LEU A 225 -24.69 2.61 2.17
C LEU A 225 -24.28 4.06 1.94
N LEU A 226 -23.83 4.35 0.74
CA LEU A 226 -23.51 5.70 0.31
C LEU A 226 -24.64 6.21 -0.57
N LEU A 227 -25.22 7.34 -0.19
CA LEU A 227 -26.15 8.12 -1.00
C LEU A 227 -25.39 9.31 -1.59
N ALA A 228 -25.35 9.42 -2.91
CA ALA A 228 -24.87 10.60 -3.61
C ALA A 228 -26.06 11.37 -4.18
N GLU A 229 -26.10 12.68 -3.92
CA GLU A 229 -27.10 13.61 -4.45
C GLU A 229 -26.36 14.67 -5.27
N SER A 230 -26.72 14.83 -6.55
CA SER A 230 -26.29 16.00 -7.32
C SER A 230 -27.21 17.17 -6.98
N VAL A 231 -26.61 18.26 -6.51
CA VAL A 231 -27.32 19.43 -6.00
C VAL A 231 -27.01 20.61 -6.92
N SER A 232 -28.06 21.24 -7.46
CA SER A 232 -27.95 22.45 -8.26
C SER A 232 -27.24 23.57 -7.48
N VAL A 233 -26.23 24.19 -8.10
CA VAL A 233 -25.50 25.31 -7.47
C VAL A 233 -26.37 26.58 -7.41
N GLU A 234 -27.36 26.71 -8.30
CA GLU A 234 -28.19 27.92 -8.40
C GLU A 234 -29.25 28.00 -7.29
N ASP A 235 -29.96 26.90 -7.04
CA ASP A 235 -31.14 26.88 -6.17
C ASP A 235 -31.08 25.82 -5.05
N GLY A 236 -30.01 25.02 -5.00
CA GLY A 236 -29.83 23.98 -3.99
C GLY A 236 -30.78 22.78 -4.14
N SER A 237 -31.50 22.67 -5.25
CA SER A 237 -32.40 21.55 -5.50
C SER A 237 -31.62 20.27 -5.83
N VAL A 238 -32.13 19.11 -5.37
CA VAL A 238 -31.58 17.81 -5.73
C VAL A 238 -32.02 17.45 -7.14
N LEU A 239 -31.06 17.31 -8.05
CA LEU A 239 -31.27 17.03 -9.46
C LEU A 239 -31.40 15.51 -9.71
N MET A 240 -30.46 14.74 -9.18
CA MET A 240 -30.45 13.27 -9.23
C MET A 240 -29.89 12.71 -7.92
N SER A 241 -30.30 11.49 -7.59
CA SER A 241 -29.69 10.74 -6.49
C SER A 241 -29.38 9.31 -6.89
N ARG A 242 -28.34 8.73 -6.29
CA ARG A 242 -27.96 7.33 -6.47
C ARG A 242 -27.40 6.78 -5.18
N THR A 243 -27.68 5.51 -4.91
CA THR A 243 -27.09 4.79 -3.79
C THR A 243 -26.16 3.69 -4.25
N VAL A 244 -25.14 3.39 -3.45
CA VAL A 244 -24.32 2.19 -3.59
C VAL A 244 -24.11 1.55 -2.22
N LYS A 245 -24.28 0.23 -2.16
CA LYS A 245 -24.08 -0.57 -0.95
C LYS A 245 -22.74 -1.27 -1.05
N THR A 246 -21.90 -1.12 -0.04
CA THR A 246 -20.57 -1.73 -0.01
C THR A 246 -20.62 -3.19 0.44
N GLU A 247 -19.47 -3.85 0.32
CA GLU A 247 -19.15 -5.02 1.15
C GLU A 247 -19.06 -4.65 2.64
N LEU A 248 -18.86 -5.65 3.50
CA LEU A 248 -18.58 -5.41 4.91
C LEU A 248 -17.33 -4.53 5.08
N CYS A 249 -17.39 -3.59 6.01
CA CYS A 249 -16.23 -2.84 6.47
C CYS A 249 -15.28 -3.77 7.22
N LEU A 250 -14.03 -3.81 6.80
CA LEU A 250 -13.00 -4.64 7.40
C LEU A 250 -12.33 -3.90 8.56
N ALA A 251 -12.01 -4.64 9.63
CA ALA A 251 -11.05 -4.18 10.61
C ALA A 251 -9.66 -4.10 9.98
N SER A 252 -8.87 -3.15 10.45
CA SER A 252 -7.44 -3.12 10.16
C SER A 252 -6.77 -4.34 10.79
N PRO A 253 -5.83 -5.02 10.10
CA PRO A 253 -5.07 -6.09 10.71
C PRO A 253 -4.16 -5.53 11.81
N PRO A 254 -3.70 -6.40 12.74
CA PRO A 254 -2.79 -5.95 13.78
C PRO A 254 -1.49 -5.43 13.16
N PRO A 255 -0.89 -4.38 13.75
CA PRO A 255 0.39 -3.88 13.29
C PRO A 255 1.47 -4.98 13.29
N PRO A 256 2.51 -4.85 12.46
CA PRO A 256 3.65 -5.76 12.50
C PRO A 256 4.19 -5.95 13.92
N PRO A 257 4.65 -7.15 14.28
CA PRO A 257 5.19 -7.39 15.62
C PRO A 257 6.45 -6.54 15.83
N LYS A 258 6.56 -5.92 17.01
CA LYS A 258 7.76 -5.18 17.39
C LYS A 258 8.98 -6.09 17.37
N ARG A 259 10.03 -5.67 16.67
CA ARG A 259 11.28 -6.44 16.49
C ARG A 259 12.25 -6.11 17.62
N GLN A 260 12.66 -7.13 18.38
CA GLN A 260 13.66 -6.95 19.44
C GLN A 260 15.04 -6.77 18.80
N LEU A 261 15.73 -5.69 19.17
CA LEU A 261 17.03 -5.35 18.58
C LEU A 261 18.09 -6.38 19.00
N VAL A 262 18.91 -6.80 18.04
CA VAL A 262 20.11 -7.58 18.29
C VAL A 262 21.23 -6.62 18.61
N MET A 263 21.90 -6.82 19.74
CA MET A 263 22.96 -5.92 20.23
C MET A 263 24.34 -6.38 19.72
N ALA A 264 25.20 -5.42 19.38
CA ALA A 264 26.61 -5.67 19.11
C ALA A 264 27.34 -6.14 20.37
N LYS A 265 28.41 -6.93 20.20
CA LYS A 265 29.20 -7.44 21.34
C LYS A 265 29.90 -6.33 22.15
N ASN A 266 30.30 -5.24 21.52
CA ASN A 266 31.04 -4.13 22.14
C ASN A 266 30.31 -2.78 21.95
N ILE A 267 29.62 -2.30 22.99
CA ILE A 267 28.71 -1.13 22.95
C ILE A 267 29.27 0.07 23.76
N GLY A 268 30.42 -0.09 24.42
CA GLY A 268 31.05 0.95 25.22
C GLY A 268 31.76 2.01 24.37
N GLY A 269 31.68 3.30 24.72
CA GLY A 269 32.33 4.38 23.98
C GLY A 269 31.58 5.71 24.09
N SER A 270 32.30 6.82 23.96
CA SER A 270 31.76 8.18 23.96
C SER A 270 31.50 8.65 22.53
N GLY A 271 30.32 9.20 22.25
CA GLY A 271 29.96 9.65 20.90
C GLY A 271 28.45 9.88 20.76
N HIS A 272 28.06 10.54 19.68
CA HIS A 272 26.65 10.79 19.37
C HIS A 272 25.97 9.48 18.96
N ARG A 273 24.91 9.10 19.67
CA ARG A 273 24.10 7.92 19.31
C ARG A 273 22.90 8.34 18.50
N PHE A 274 22.57 7.60 17.46
CA PHE A 274 21.43 7.90 16.62
C PHE A 274 20.93 6.66 15.89
N ARG A 275 19.65 6.64 15.54
CA ARG A 275 19.01 5.56 14.82
C ARG A 275 18.86 5.90 13.34
N VAL A 276 19.33 5.00 12.47
CA VAL A 276 19.13 5.09 11.02
C VAL A 276 18.16 4.02 10.56
N VAL A 277 17.28 4.39 9.63
CA VAL A 277 16.28 3.54 9.01
C VAL A 277 16.47 3.61 7.49
N THR A 278 16.41 2.45 6.82
CA THR A 278 16.31 2.39 5.35
C THR A 278 15.13 1.52 4.94
N TYR A 279 14.33 2.00 3.99
CA TYR A 279 13.12 1.31 3.58
C TYR A 279 12.66 1.65 2.16
N ASN A 280 12.63 0.65 1.29
CA ASN A 280 11.89 0.72 0.03
C ASN A 280 10.40 0.54 0.36
N MET A 281 9.60 1.59 0.13
CA MET A 281 8.20 1.65 0.58
C MET A 281 7.18 1.21 -0.49
N LEU A 282 7.65 0.70 -1.63
CA LEU A 282 6.85 0.28 -2.79
C LEU A 282 5.97 1.40 -3.35
N ALA A 283 6.38 2.01 -4.47
CA ALA A 283 5.60 3.07 -5.10
C ALA A 283 4.25 2.54 -5.60
N GLU A 284 3.19 3.36 -5.54
CA GLU A 284 1.85 2.95 -5.98
C GLU A 284 1.82 2.53 -7.45
N ILE A 285 2.62 3.17 -8.31
CA ILE A 285 2.75 2.77 -9.72
C ILE A 285 3.20 1.30 -9.90
N TYR A 286 3.88 0.71 -8.92
CA TYR A 286 4.39 -0.67 -8.98
C TYR A 286 3.51 -1.67 -8.22
N ALA A 287 2.69 -1.20 -7.26
CA ALA A 287 1.77 -1.99 -6.45
C ALA A 287 0.54 -2.52 -7.23
N THR A 288 0.78 -3.22 -8.34
CA THR A 288 -0.28 -3.71 -9.24
C THR A 288 -0.63 -5.18 -8.96
N ALA A 289 -1.87 -5.57 -9.23
CA ALA A 289 -2.30 -6.97 -9.17
C ALA A 289 -1.59 -7.89 -10.19
N GLN A 290 -0.89 -7.32 -11.18
CA GLN A 290 -0.07 -8.07 -12.13
C GLN A 290 1.26 -8.49 -11.50
N MET A 291 1.90 -7.56 -10.78
CA MET A 291 3.15 -7.81 -10.04
C MET A 291 2.90 -8.63 -8.78
N TYR A 292 1.80 -8.36 -8.08
CA TYR A 292 1.44 -8.99 -6.80
C TYR A 292 0.08 -9.71 -6.88
N PRO A 293 -0.07 -10.75 -7.73
CA PRO A 293 -1.35 -11.42 -7.94
C PRO A 293 -1.88 -12.18 -6.72
N TYR A 294 -1.02 -12.42 -5.73
CA TYR A 294 -1.34 -13.05 -4.46
C TYR A 294 -1.80 -12.08 -3.37
N CYS A 295 -1.63 -10.76 -3.57
CA CYS A 295 -2.04 -9.76 -2.60
C CYS A 295 -3.47 -9.29 -2.88
N ASP A 296 -4.27 -9.16 -1.82
CA ASP A 296 -5.64 -8.66 -1.95
C ASP A 296 -5.64 -7.23 -2.52
N PHE A 297 -6.53 -6.94 -3.48
CA PHE A 297 -6.58 -5.63 -4.16
C PHE A 297 -6.72 -4.46 -3.17
N TRP A 298 -7.49 -4.62 -2.10
CA TRP A 298 -7.65 -3.60 -1.07
C TRP A 298 -6.38 -3.42 -0.22
N ALA A 299 -5.53 -4.44 -0.10
CA ALA A 299 -4.28 -4.35 0.65
C ALA A 299 -3.15 -3.74 -0.20
N LEU A 300 -3.29 -3.77 -1.53
CA LEU A 300 -2.39 -3.09 -2.46
C LEU A 300 -2.66 -1.59 -2.57
N SER A 301 -3.88 -1.12 -2.26
CA SER A 301 -4.23 0.29 -2.43
C SER A 301 -3.35 1.20 -1.59
N TRP A 302 -2.92 2.32 -2.17
CA TRP A 302 -2.11 3.32 -1.47
C TRP A 302 -2.71 3.73 -0.12
N ASP A 303 -4.02 3.98 -0.06
CA ASP A 303 -4.68 4.47 1.15
C ASP A 303 -4.51 3.50 2.33
N TYR A 304 -4.63 2.20 2.05
CA TYR A 304 -4.39 1.16 3.04
C TYR A 304 -2.90 1.04 3.37
N ARG A 305 -2.06 0.94 2.33
CA ARG A 305 -0.62 0.77 2.50
C ARG A 305 -0.02 1.89 3.33
N PHE A 306 -0.39 3.12 3.03
CA PHE A 306 0.10 4.32 3.71
C PHE A 306 -0.27 4.37 5.19
N GLN A 307 -1.46 3.89 5.61
CA GLN A 307 -1.76 3.80 7.05
C GLN A 307 -0.77 2.90 7.79
N ASN A 308 -0.48 1.72 7.23
CA ASN A 308 0.49 0.80 7.82
C ASN A 308 1.92 1.34 7.76
N LEU A 309 2.32 1.96 6.64
CA LEU A 309 3.64 2.56 6.48
C LEU A 309 3.87 3.66 7.53
N LYS A 310 2.85 4.49 7.82
CA LYS A 310 2.93 5.48 8.92
C LYS A 310 3.18 4.82 10.27
N LEU A 311 2.40 3.78 10.60
CA LEU A 311 2.54 3.05 11.87
C LEU A 311 3.93 2.41 12.00
N GLU A 312 4.44 1.83 10.91
CA GLU A 312 5.77 1.21 10.91
C GLU A 312 6.86 2.26 11.12
N LEU A 313 6.81 3.39 10.38
CA LEU A 313 7.77 4.49 10.51
C LEU A 313 7.72 5.14 11.91
N GLU A 314 6.54 5.38 12.48
CA GLU A 314 6.38 5.89 13.84
C GLU A 314 7.02 4.96 14.88
N GLN A 315 6.81 3.65 14.76
CA GLN A 315 7.32 2.67 15.71
C GLN A 315 8.85 2.54 15.69
N THR A 316 9.50 2.91 14.59
CA THR A 316 10.97 2.87 14.51
C THR A 316 11.65 3.88 15.42
N ASP A 317 11.01 5.03 15.68
CA ASP A 317 11.61 6.17 16.37
C ASP A 317 12.99 6.56 15.77
N GLY A 318 13.07 6.59 14.43
CA GLY A 318 14.30 6.94 13.71
C GLY A 318 14.81 8.36 13.99
N ASP A 319 16.12 8.56 13.89
CA ASP A 319 16.71 9.91 13.84
C ASP A 319 17.01 10.33 12.40
N VAL A 320 17.33 9.36 11.54
CA VAL A 320 17.53 9.50 10.09
C VAL A 320 16.75 8.40 9.37
N VAL A 321 15.94 8.77 8.38
CA VAL A 321 15.09 7.85 7.62
C VAL A 321 15.37 8.02 6.13
N CYS A 322 15.88 6.96 5.49
CA CYS A 322 16.15 6.87 4.06
C CYS A 322 15.06 6.03 3.40
N LEU A 323 14.28 6.64 2.51
CA LEU A 323 13.18 5.98 1.80
C LEU A 323 13.51 5.85 0.31
N GLN A 324 13.16 4.72 -0.28
CA GLN A 324 13.20 4.46 -1.72
C GLN A 324 11.79 4.19 -2.25
N GLU A 325 11.59 4.35 -3.56
CA GLU A 325 10.28 4.23 -4.22
C GLU A 325 9.20 5.18 -3.68
N VAL A 326 9.63 6.41 -3.37
CA VAL A 326 8.74 7.47 -2.93
C VAL A 326 8.09 8.12 -4.15
N GLN A 327 6.80 7.92 -4.37
CA GLN A 327 6.08 8.55 -5.49
C GLN A 327 5.93 10.07 -5.30
N SER A 328 6.17 10.86 -6.35
CA SER A 328 6.28 12.34 -6.26
C SER A 328 5.00 13.05 -5.77
N ASP A 329 3.83 12.65 -6.26
CA ASP A 329 2.54 13.19 -5.81
C ASP A 329 2.29 12.90 -4.33
N TYR A 330 2.52 11.66 -3.89
CA TYR A 330 2.36 11.24 -2.51
C TYR A 330 3.45 11.75 -1.57
N PHE A 331 4.65 12.06 -2.08
CA PHE A 331 5.64 12.79 -1.30
C PHE A 331 5.05 14.12 -0.82
N THR A 332 4.48 14.88 -1.75
CA THR A 332 3.93 16.22 -1.49
C THR A 332 2.65 16.15 -0.67
N SER A 333 1.71 15.27 -1.03
CA SER A 333 0.38 15.24 -0.40
C SER A 333 0.36 14.49 0.93
N HIS A 334 1.21 13.49 1.13
CA HIS A 334 1.10 12.54 2.25
C HIS A 334 2.37 12.43 3.10
N ILE A 335 3.50 12.07 2.49
CA ILE A 335 4.70 11.65 3.22
C ILE A 335 5.39 12.85 3.88
N GLN A 336 5.63 13.95 3.15
CA GLN A 336 6.25 15.15 3.71
C GLN A 336 5.42 15.77 4.84
N PRO A 337 4.09 15.98 4.69
CA PRO A 337 3.24 16.45 5.79
C PRO A 337 3.28 15.53 7.02
N PHE A 338 3.19 14.21 6.81
CA PHE A 338 3.27 13.23 7.89
C PHE A 338 4.61 13.31 8.63
N MET A 339 5.74 13.19 7.93
CA MET A 339 7.07 13.25 8.54
C MET A 339 7.31 14.59 9.25
N SER A 340 6.83 15.70 8.68
CA SER A 340 6.91 17.02 9.31
C SER A 340 6.12 17.09 10.62
N SER A 341 4.93 16.49 10.68
CA SER A 341 4.11 16.39 11.89
C SER A 341 4.77 15.56 12.99
N GLN A 342 5.62 14.60 12.61
CA GLN A 342 6.42 13.77 13.51
C GLN A 342 7.75 14.44 13.91
N GLY A 343 7.97 15.72 13.55
CA GLY A 343 9.15 16.49 13.94
C GLY A 343 10.37 16.32 13.04
N TYR A 344 10.21 15.71 11.86
CA TYR A 344 11.29 15.59 10.88
C TYR A 344 11.34 16.79 9.93
N GLU A 345 12.49 16.93 9.29
CA GLU A 345 12.73 17.70 8.07
C GLU A 345 13.34 16.75 7.03
N GLY A 346 13.24 17.04 5.74
CA GLY A 346 13.80 16.14 4.74
C GLY A 346 13.94 16.73 3.35
N ILE A 347 14.61 15.95 2.49
CA ILE A 347 14.84 16.24 1.07
C ILE A 347 14.29 15.10 0.22
N TYR A 348 13.88 15.43 -1.01
CA TYR A 348 13.39 14.46 -1.98
C TYR A 348 14.07 14.67 -3.34
N LYS A 349 14.42 13.55 -3.97
CA LYS A 349 14.95 13.52 -5.34
C LYS A 349 14.16 12.49 -6.15
N GLN A 350 13.36 13.00 -7.07
CA GLN A 350 12.66 12.20 -8.08
C GLN A 350 13.66 11.59 -9.08
N LYS A 351 13.38 10.37 -9.55
CA LYS A 351 14.09 9.75 -10.69
C LYS A 351 13.97 10.61 -11.94
N THR A 352 14.98 10.59 -12.80
CA THR A 352 15.09 11.51 -13.96
C THR A 352 14.32 11.07 -15.20
N ARG A 353 13.23 10.30 -15.06
CA ARG A 353 12.43 9.84 -16.19
C ARG A 353 11.99 11.04 -17.03
N ASP A 354 12.44 11.09 -18.29
CA ASP A 354 11.87 12.01 -19.27
C ASP A 354 10.36 11.75 -19.35
N ALA A 355 9.57 12.83 -19.39
CA ALA A 355 8.13 12.91 -19.11
C ALA A 355 7.20 12.01 -19.98
N MET A 356 7.36 10.69 -19.91
CA MET A 356 6.52 9.69 -20.61
C MET A 356 5.45 9.07 -19.70
N GLY A 357 5.22 9.64 -18.51
CA GLY A 357 4.16 9.24 -17.59
C GLY A 357 3.28 10.41 -17.19
N MET A 358 2.14 10.11 -16.56
CA MET A 358 1.33 11.12 -15.91
C MET A 358 2.18 11.90 -14.90
N ALA A 359 2.13 13.23 -14.94
CA ALA A 359 2.85 14.09 -14.02
C ALA A 359 2.57 13.68 -12.55
N GLY A 360 3.62 13.63 -11.73
CA GLY A 360 3.52 13.24 -10.31
C GLY A 360 3.62 11.74 -10.01
N LYS A 361 3.54 10.85 -11.02
CA LYS A 361 3.59 9.39 -10.79
C LYS A 361 4.99 8.78 -10.79
N VAL A 362 6.03 9.55 -11.06
CA VAL A 362 7.42 9.06 -11.02
C VAL A 362 7.88 8.98 -9.57
N ASP A 363 8.55 7.90 -9.23
CA ASP A 363 9.13 7.65 -7.91
C ASP A 363 10.54 8.25 -7.74
N GLY A 364 11.03 8.22 -6.52
CA GLY A 364 12.31 8.80 -6.14
C GLY A 364 12.80 8.29 -4.79
N CYS A 365 13.81 8.98 -4.27
CA CYS A 365 14.36 8.77 -2.94
C CYS A 365 14.02 9.97 -2.04
N ALA A 366 13.69 9.72 -0.78
CA ALA A 366 13.54 10.76 0.23
C ALA A 366 14.46 10.47 1.43
N MET A 367 14.97 11.52 2.06
CA MET A 367 15.78 11.42 3.27
C MET A 367 15.25 12.41 4.30
N PHE A 368 14.97 11.91 5.50
CA PHE A 368 14.45 12.71 6.61
C PHE A 368 15.38 12.63 7.82
N TRP A 369 15.45 13.71 8.60
CA TRP A 369 16.17 13.77 9.87
C TRP A 369 15.34 14.45 10.95
N ARG A 370 15.54 14.03 12.21
CA ARG A 370 14.82 14.58 13.36
C ARG A 370 15.38 15.96 13.75
N LYS A 371 14.57 17.01 13.60
CA LYS A 371 14.98 18.41 13.86
C LYS A 371 15.48 18.66 15.28
N SER A 372 14.97 17.91 16.27
CA SER A 372 15.39 18.05 17.67
C SER A 372 16.81 17.56 17.94
N LYS A 373 17.46 16.89 16.98
CA LYS A 373 18.77 16.23 17.15
C LYS A 373 19.77 16.57 16.05
N LEU A 374 19.29 16.74 14.83
CA LEU A 374 20.09 16.90 13.62
C LEU A 374 19.61 18.09 12.80
N GLN A 375 20.54 18.73 12.12
CA GLN A 375 20.27 19.72 11.08
C GLN A 375 21.06 19.37 9.81
N CYS A 376 20.50 19.64 8.64
CA CYS A 376 21.22 19.48 7.37
C CYS A 376 22.09 20.72 7.11
N VAL A 377 23.39 20.52 6.99
CA VAL A 377 24.37 21.58 6.66
C VAL A 377 24.51 21.75 5.16
N GLU A 378 24.51 20.63 4.43
CA GLU A 378 24.77 20.58 3.00
C GLU A 378 24.10 19.35 2.41
N ASN A 379 23.55 19.45 1.21
CA ASN A 379 23.03 18.29 0.49
C ASN A 379 23.40 18.36 -1.00
N TYR A 380 23.56 17.18 -1.60
CA TYR A 380 23.88 16.98 -3.00
C TYR A 380 23.03 15.84 -3.56
N SER A 381 22.62 15.96 -4.81
CA SER A 381 21.85 14.91 -5.50
C SER A 381 22.64 14.43 -6.71
N VAL A 382 22.73 13.11 -6.86
CA VAL A 382 23.38 12.45 -7.99
C VAL A 382 22.32 11.99 -8.98
N SER A 383 22.52 12.32 -10.25
CA SER A 383 21.80 11.76 -11.39
C SER A 383 22.73 10.83 -12.15
N PHE A 384 22.46 9.52 -12.13
CA PHE A 384 23.28 8.57 -12.86
C PHE A 384 23.22 8.81 -14.38
N ASN A 385 22.13 9.37 -14.89
CA ASN A 385 22.03 9.78 -16.29
C ASN A 385 23.02 10.90 -16.64
N GLU A 386 23.23 11.87 -15.75
CA GLU A 386 24.20 12.95 -15.94
C GLU A 386 25.63 12.41 -15.86
N LEU A 387 25.91 11.48 -14.95
CA LEU A 387 27.22 10.82 -14.85
C LEU A 387 27.54 10.01 -16.12
N ALA A 388 26.55 9.31 -16.69
CA ALA A 388 26.72 8.60 -17.96
C ALA A 388 27.07 9.57 -19.11
N GLN A 389 26.45 10.75 -19.16
CA GLN A 389 26.79 11.78 -20.15
C GLN A 389 28.19 12.32 -19.96
N ARG A 390 28.61 12.59 -18.71
CA ARG A 390 29.98 13.04 -18.41
C ARG A 390 31.01 12.00 -18.82
N GLN A 391 30.74 10.72 -18.56
CA GLN A 391 31.64 9.63 -18.96
C GLN A 391 31.71 9.47 -20.48
N ALA A 392 30.59 9.54 -21.19
CA ALA A 392 30.61 9.51 -22.65
C ALA A 392 31.46 10.65 -23.23
N ALA A 393 31.35 11.86 -22.65
CA ALA A 393 32.17 13.00 -23.04
C ALA A 393 33.66 12.80 -22.70
N SER A 394 34.00 12.26 -21.52
CA SER A 394 35.39 11.99 -21.13
C SER A 394 36.04 10.90 -21.98
N MET A 395 35.24 9.96 -22.49
CA MET A 395 35.68 8.94 -23.46
C MET A 395 35.82 9.50 -24.88
N GLY A 396 35.49 10.77 -25.11
CA GLY A 396 35.55 11.39 -26.43
C GLY A 396 34.49 10.87 -27.41
N LEU A 397 33.41 10.25 -26.91
CA LEU A 397 32.33 9.76 -27.76
C LEU A 397 31.59 10.92 -28.41
N ASN A 398 31.44 10.89 -29.73
CA ASN A 398 30.70 11.90 -30.46
C ASN A 398 29.21 11.81 -30.10
N PRO A 399 28.56 12.86 -29.56
CA PRO A 399 27.15 12.82 -29.15
C PRO A 399 26.16 12.46 -30.25
N ARG A 400 26.57 12.57 -31.53
CA ARG A 400 25.76 12.20 -32.70
C ARG A 400 26.08 10.82 -33.27
N SER A 401 27.05 10.08 -32.71
CA SER A 401 27.37 8.74 -33.18
C SER A 401 26.42 7.68 -32.60
N GLU A 402 26.26 6.59 -33.35
CA GLU A 402 25.49 5.43 -32.89
C GLU A 402 26.13 4.80 -31.65
N GLU A 403 27.46 4.83 -31.54
CA GLU A 403 28.19 4.30 -30.38
C GLU A 403 27.85 5.07 -29.10
N ALA A 404 27.82 6.41 -29.17
CA ALA A 404 27.42 7.24 -28.04
C ALA A 404 25.96 7.00 -27.64
N ALA A 405 25.08 6.85 -28.64
CA ALA A 405 23.68 6.53 -28.40
C ALA A 405 23.51 5.14 -27.73
N GLN A 406 24.21 4.12 -28.22
CA GLN A 406 24.19 2.77 -27.62
C GLN A 406 24.71 2.80 -26.17
N PHE A 407 25.84 3.46 -25.93
CA PHE A 407 26.42 3.62 -24.59
C PHE A 407 25.46 4.32 -23.62
N LEU A 408 24.89 5.47 -24.03
CA LEU A 408 23.97 6.23 -23.20
C LEU A 408 22.65 5.50 -22.98
N ASN A 409 22.09 4.83 -23.99
CA ASN A 409 20.86 4.03 -23.85
C ASN A 409 21.07 2.86 -22.87
N ARG A 410 22.29 2.32 -22.81
CA ARG A 410 22.65 1.25 -21.90
C ARG A 410 22.73 1.74 -20.45
N LEU A 411 23.29 2.93 -20.19
CA LEU A 411 23.52 3.46 -18.84
C LEU A 411 22.42 4.35 -18.26
N LYS A 412 21.70 5.10 -19.10
CA LYS A 412 20.63 5.99 -18.65
C LYS A 412 19.41 5.18 -18.21
N LYS A 413 19.30 4.92 -16.90
CA LYS A 413 18.23 4.15 -16.25
C LYS A 413 17.44 4.95 -15.21
N ASP A 414 17.64 6.26 -15.15
CA ASP A 414 16.91 7.24 -14.35
C ASP A 414 17.08 7.14 -12.83
N ASN A 415 17.89 6.20 -12.36
CA ASN A 415 18.25 6.06 -10.95
C ASN A 415 18.92 7.34 -10.42
N VAL A 416 18.80 7.56 -9.11
CA VAL A 416 19.33 8.72 -8.41
C VAL A 416 19.92 8.34 -7.06
N ALA A 417 20.72 9.24 -6.49
CA ALA A 417 21.17 9.17 -5.10
C ALA A 417 21.08 10.55 -4.44
N GLN A 418 20.98 10.56 -3.11
CA GLN A 418 20.98 11.74 -2.26
C GLN A 418 22.14 11.62 -1.27
N LEU A 419 22.90 12.70 -1.10
CA LEU A 419 23.93 12.84 -0.08
C LEU A 419 23.56 14.03 0.80
N ALA A 420 23.58 13.88 2.12
CA ALA A 420 23.33 14.97 3.06
C ALA A 420 24.33 14.94 4.22
N VAL A 421 24.98 16.06 4.49
CA VAL A 421 25.82 16.25 5.67
C VAL A 421 24.91 16.71 6.81
N LEU A 422 24.69 15.82 7.77
CA LEU A 422 23.88 16.08 8.95
C LEU A 422 24.79 16.39 10.14
N GLU A 423 24.47 17.46 10.86
CA GLU A 423 25.18 17.91 12.06
C GLU A 423 24.31 17.74 13.31
N PHE A 424 24.91 17.19 14.37
CA PHE A 424 24.26 17.09 15.67
C PHE A 424 24.15 18.46 16.34
N THR A 425 22.93 18.86 16.70
CA THR A 425 22.63 20.17 17.29
C THR A 425 23.02 20.26 18.77
N ASN A 426 22.97 19.13 19.48
CA ASN A 426 23.25 19.06 20.91
C ASN A 426 24.64 18.43 21.17
N VAL A 427 25.62 19.26 21.51
CA VAL A 427 26.94 18.82 21.95
C VAL A 427 26.93 18.67 23.48
N THR A 428 27.30 17.50 23.96
CA THR A 428 27.40 17.19 25.39
C THR A 428 28.87 17.10 25.80
N ARG A 429 29.16 17.10 27.11
CA ARG A 429 30.52 16.86 27.62
C ARG A 429 31.11 15.53 27.11
N THR A 430 30.26 14.52 26.88
CA THR A 430 30.66 13.20 26.36
C THR A 430 30.88 13.17 24.84
N THR A 431 30.48 14.21 24.12
CA THR A 431 30.68 14.33 22.66
C THR A 431 31.54 15.54 22.29
N ALA A 432 32.11 16.22 23.29
CA ALA A 432 33.03 17.32 23.09
C ALA A 432 34.34 16.80 22.47
N GLY A 433 34.71 17.33 21.30
CA GLY A 433 35.92 16.93 20.57
C GLY A 433 35.76 15.68 19.69
N THR A 434 34.56 15.10 19.57
CA THR A 434 34.28 14.02 18.60
C THR A 434 33.70 14.60 17.30
N HIS A 435 33.71 13.82 16.22
CA HIS A 435 32.93 14.14 15.03
C HIS A 435 31.47 14.42 15.41
N ASN A 436 30.95 15.56 15.00
CA ASN A 436 29.55 15.96 15.18
C ASN A 436 28.78 16.01 13.85
N ARG A 437 29.42 15.59 12.76
CA ARG A 437 28.85 15.55 11.40
C ARG A 437 28.99 14.16 10.81
N VAL A 438 27.98 13.75 10.05
CA VAL A 438 27.94 12.51 9.29
C VAL A 438 27.34 12.78 7.91
N CYS A 439 27.95 12.24 6.86
CA CYS A 439 27.36 12.22 5.52
C CYS A 439 26.46 11.00 5.41
N VAL A 440 25.17 11.20 5.16
CA VAL A 440 24.22 10.13 4.92
C VAL A 440 23.94 10.08 3.42
N VAL A 441 24.00 8.89 2.85
CA VAL A 441 23.73 8.59 1.45
C VAL A 441 22.48 7.72 1.37
N ASN A 442 21.59 8.05 0.45
CA ASN A 442 20.41 7.26 0.12
C ASN A 442 20.36 7.00 -1.39
N THR A 443 20.15 5.76 -1.83
CA THR A 443 20.03 5.44 -3.25
C THR A 443 19.08 4.27 -3.53
N HIS A 444 18.68 4.15 -4.79
CA HIS A 444 17.97 3.01 -5.34
C HIS A 444 18.57 2.67 -6.71
N PHE A 445 19.38 1.61 -6.79
CA PHE A 445 20.04 1.17 -8.01
C PHE A 445 19.07 0.50 -9.00
N TYR A 446 19.54 0.30 -10.22
CA TYR A 446 18.76 -0.31 -11.29
C TYR A 446 18.29 -1.73 -10.91
N SER A 447 17.02 -2.04 -11.16
CA SER A 447 16.39 -3.26 -10.65
C SER A 447 16.54 -4.48 -11.55
N ASN A 448 16.80 -4.31 -12.85
CA ASN A 448 16.86 -5.46 -13.75
C ASN A 448 18.05 -6.37 -13.40
N LYS A 449 17.74 -7.61 -13.01
CA LYS A 449 18.71 -8.64 -12.64
C LYS A 449 19.64 -9.06 -13.78
N ASP A 450 19.20 -8.92 -15.03
CA ASP A 450 19.97 -9.34 -16.22
C ASP A 450 21.04 -8.29 -16.62
N HIS A 451 21.15 -7.21 -15.85
CA HIS A 451 22.09 -6.12 -16.07
C HIS A 451 22.92 -5.79 -14.81
N PRO A 452 23.66 -6.77 -14.25
CA PRO A 452 24.50 -6.54 -13.07
C PRO A 452 25.61 -5.52 -13.34
N ASP A 453 26.06 -5.41 -14.59
CA ASP A 453 27.03 -4.41 -15.04
C ASP A 453 26.58 -2.96 -14.85
N ILE A 454 25.28 -2.66 -15.03
CA ILE A 454 24.73 -1.32 -14.75
C ILE A 454 24.77 -1.03 -13.26
N LYS A 455 24.39 -2.01 -12.43
CA LYS A 455 24.36 -1.85 -10.98
C LYS A 455 25.78 -1.63 -10.45
N LEU A 456 26.74 -2.40 -10.95
CA LEU A 456 28.16 -2.23 -10.65
C LEU A 456 28.68 -0.86 -11.08
N TRP A 457 28.32 -0.42 -12.29
CA TRP A 457 28.65 0.92 -12.77
C TRP A 457 28.07 2.02 -11.86
N GLN A 458 26.80 1.93 -11.48
CA GLN A 458 26.15 2.88 -10.58
C GLN A 458 26.83 2.90 -9.20
N ALA A 459 27.17 1.72 -8.65
CA ALA A 459 27.89 1.60 -7.39
C ALA A 459 29.27 2.28 -7.45
N TRP A 460 30.03 2.03 -8.51
CA TRP A 460 31.34 2.63 -8.73
C TRP A 460 31.26 4.15 -8.86
N GLN A 461 30.31 4.65 -9.66
CA GLN A 461 30.09 6.08 -9.83
C GLN A 461 29.64 6.74 -8.52
N LEU A 462 28.75 6.09 -7.76
CA LEU A 462 28.31 6.61 -6.45
C LEU A 462 29.48 6.68 -5.46
N ALA A 463 30.31 5.63 -5.39
CA ALA A 463 31.50 5.63 -4.54
C ALA A 463 32.42 6.82 -4.87
N ALA A 464 32.69 7.08 -6.15
CA ALA A 464 33.50 8.23 -6.55
C ALA A 464 32.89 9.57 -6.12
N GLN A 465 31.56 9.74 -6.24
CA GLN A 465 30.87 10.95 -5.76
C GLN A 465 30.92 11.09 -4.23
N VAL A 466 30.81 9.98 -3.49
CA VAL A 466 30.93 9.98 -2.02
C VAL A 466 32.35 10.30 -1.58
N GLU A 467 33.36 9.80 -2.29
CA GLU A 467 34.76 10.12 -2.01
C GLU A 467 35.04 11.61 -2.17
N GLU A 468 34.59 12.19 -3.28
CA GLU A 468 34.76 13.62 -3.56
C GLU A 468 33.98 14.48 -2.54
N PHE A 469 32.72 14.14 -2.26
CA PHE A 469 31.83 14.97 -1.44
C PHE A 469 32.07 14.86 0.07
N ALA A 470 32.48 13.69 0.57
CA ALA A 470 32.56 13.40 2.00
C ALA A 470 33.95 12.94 2.46
N VAL A 471 34.53 11.93 1.81
CA VAL A 471 35.78 11.31 2.29
C VAL A 471 36.97 12.26 2.16
N SER A 472 37.05 13.04 1.07
CA SER A 472 38.07 14.08 0.87
C SER A 472 38.08 15.14 1.98
N ARG A 473 36.96 15.28 2.70
CA ARG A 473 36.73 16.21 3.82
C ARG A 473 36.77 15.52 5.18
N ASN A 474 37.20 14.25 5.23
CA ASN A 474 37.24 13.42 6.43
C ASN A 474 35.87 13.34 7.16
N LEU A 475 34.78 13.27 6.40
CA LEU A 475 33.44 13.08 6.93
C LEU A 475 33.10 11.59 7.01
N PRO A 476 32.63 11.09 8.17
CA PRO A 476 32.11 9.72 8.28
C PRO A 476 30.89 9.53 7.38
N VAL A 477 30.77 8.36 6.75
CA VAL A 477 29.71 8.06 5.78
C VAL A 477 28.81 6.94 6.27
N LEU A 478 27.49 7.14 6.14
CA LEU A 478 26.48 6.10 6.16
C LEU A 478 25.85 5.98 4.76
N LEU A 479 25.92 4.81 4.13
CA LEU A 479 25.28 4.56 2.84
C LEU A 479 24.13 3.59 3.02
N CYS A 480 22.92 4.10 2.82
CA CYS A 480 21.66 3.37 2.91
C CYS A 480 21.06 3.22 1.51
N GLY A 481 20.30 2.15 1.30
CA GLY A 481 19.48 2.05 0.10
C GLY A 481 19.15 0.64 -0.33
N ASP A 482 18.29 0.58 -1.34
CA ASP A 482 18.03 -0.61 -2.13
C ASP A 482 19.06 -0.67 -3.27
N LEU A 483 20.02 -1.59 -3.14
CA LEU A 483 21.08 -1.76 -4.11
C LEU A 483 20.68 -2.72 -5.24
N ASN A 484 19.49 -3.35 -5.17
CA ASN A 484 19.05 -4.39 -6.09
C ASN A 484 20.11 -5.47 -6.36
N SER A 485 20.98 -5.73 -5.38
CA SER A 485 22.17 -6.57 -5.51
C SER A 485 22.34 -7.43 -4.27
N THR A 486 22.53 -8.73 -4.46
CA THR A 486 22.68 -9.71 -3.38
C THR A 486 24.10 -9.74 -2.81
N PRO A 487 24.33 -10.36 -1.64
CA PRO A 487 25.66 -10.41 -1.01
C PRO A 487 26.76 -11.12 -1.82
N ASP A 488 26.39 -11.87 -2.85
CA ASP A 488 27.28 -12.55 -3.80
C ASP A 488 27.50 -11.77 -5.11
N SER A 489 27.06 -10.50 -5.16
CA SER A 489 27.20 -9.64 -6.33
C SER A 489 28.52 -8.86 -6.37
N ALA A 490 28.92 -8.42 -7.57
CA ALA A 490 30.07 -7.54 -7.74
C ALA A 490 29.88 -6.17 -7.07
N VAL A 491 28.63 -5.73 -6.91
CA VAL A 491 28.31 -4.49 -6.17
C VAL A 491 28.67 -4.64 -4.70
N TYR A 492 28.32 -5.77 -4.08
CA TYR A 492 28.63 -6.05 -2.69
C TYR A 492 30.15 -6.17 -2.49
N ASP A 493 30.83 -6.90 -3.38
CA ASP A 493 32.30 -7.02 -3.39
C ASP A 493 32.99 -5.66 -3.55
N LEU A 494 32.53 -4.82 -4.49
CA LEU A 494 33.09 -3.49 -4.69
C LEU A 494 33.01 -2.67 -3.40
N LEU A 495 31.80 -2.57 -2.82
CA LEU A 495 31.57 -1.73 -1.63
C LEU A 495 32.33 -2.26 -0.40
N GLY A 496 32.34 -3.57 -0.18
CA GLY A 496 32.96 -4.19 1.00
C GLY A 496 34.48 -4.41 0.89
N SER A 497 34.99 -4.65 -0.31
CA SER A 497 36.40 -4.99 -0.58
C SER A 497 37.14 -3.94 -1.40
N GLN A 498 36.52 -2.79 -1.65
CA GLN A 498 37.09 -1.65 -2.40
C GLN A 498 37.43 -1.92 -3.86
N SER A 499 37.19 -3.14 -4.33
CA SER A 499 37.58 -3.64 -5.65
C SER A 499 36.76 -4.88 -5.99
N VAL A 500 36.70 -5.24 -7.27
CA VAL A 500 36.06 -6.47 -7.73
C VAL A 500 37.06 -7.37 -8.41
N HIS A 501 36.96 -8.67 -8.15
CA HIS A 501 37.82 -9.65 -8.81
C HIS A 501 37.50 -9.74 -10.32
N PRO A 502 38.49 -9.68 -11.23
CA PRO A 502 38.23 -9.70 -12.68
C PRO A 502 37.50 -10.94 -13.21
N GLY A 503 37.55 -12.05 -12.47
CA GLY A 503 36.83 -13.29 -12.78
C GLY A 503 35.43 -13.39 -12.17
N HIS A 504 34.89 -12.30 -11.59
CA HIS A 504 33.55 -12.31 -11.01
C HIS A 504 32.49 -12.52 -12.12
N PRO A 505 31.44 -13.36 -11.91
CA PRO A 505 30.40 -13.61 -12.91
C PRO A 505 29.77 -12.35 -13.51
N ASP A 506 29.36 -11.40 -12.66
CA ASP A 506 28.80 -10.10 -13.07
C ASP A 506 29.70 -9.28 -14.01
N ILE A 507 31.02 -9.48 -13.95
CA ILE A 507 31.99 -8.84 -14.86
C ILE A 507 32.08 -9.61 -16.17
N ALA A 508 32.14 -10.94 -16.11
CA ALA A 508 32.25 -11.80 -17.28
C ALA A 508 31.02 -11.66 -18.21
N GLU A 509 29.85 -11.34 -17.64
CA GLU A 509 28.61 -11.12 -18.39
C GLU A 509 28.50 -9.73 -19.05
N ALA A 510 29.43 -8.80 -18.78
CA ALA A 510 29.44 -7.46 -19.36
C ALA A 510 29.91 -7.46 -20.83
N LYS A 511 28.99 -7.75 -21.75
CA LYS A 511 29.28 -7.91 -23.19
C LYS A 511 29.58 -6.60 -23.94
N ASP A 512 29.16 -5.45 -23.41
CA ASP A 512 29.03 -4.20 -24.18
C ASP A 512 30.03 -3.07 -23.82
N ARG A 513 31.16 -3.38 -23.16
CA ARG A 513 32.24 -2.40 -22.81
C ARG A 513 31.80 -1.16 -22.01
N VAL A 514 30.69 -1.23 -21.29
CA VAL A 514 30.19 -0.13 -20.46
C VAL A 514 31.08 0.11 -19.24
N LEU A 515 31.63 -0.98 -18.71
CA LEU A 515 32.60 -0.97 -17.63
C LEU A 515 34.02 -0.86 -18.19
N PRO A 516 34.92 -0.14 -17.50
CA PRO A 516 36.35 -0.16 -17.82
C PRO A 516 36.95 -1.52 -17.44
N ASP A 517 38.28 -1.67 -17.57
CA ASP A 517 38.98 -2.87 -17.08
C ASP A 517 38.63 -3.11 -15.60
N ALA A 518 38.30 -4.34 -15.24
CA ALA A 518 37.87 -4.70 -13.90
C ALA A 518 38.85 -4.22 -12.80
N ARG A 519 40.16 -4.21 -13.08
CA ARG A 519 41.19 -3.77 -12.13
C ARG A 519 41.16 -2.27 -11.86
N SER A 520 40.47 -1.50 -12.69
CA SER A 520 40.27 -0.05 -12.51
C SER A 520 39.00 0.30 -11.74
N ILE A 521 38.10 -0.66 -11.53
CA ILE A 521 36.87 -0.48 -10.76
C ILE A 521 37.24 -0.61 -9.27
N THR A 522 37.65 0.50 -8.67
CA THR A 522 38.09 0.57 -7.28
C THR A 522 37.62 1.87 -6.62
N HIS A 523 37.63 1.92 -5.29
CA HIS A 523 37.43 3.13 -4.49
C HIS A 523 38.24 3.09 -3.18
N GLY A 524 38.49 4.24 -2.55
CA GLY A 524 39.23 4.38 -1.29
C GLY A 524 38.39 4.34 -0.02
N ILE A 525 37.06 4.20 -0.10
CA ILE A 525 36.17 4.16 1.07
C ILE A 525 36.25 2.80 1.80
N ASN A 526 36.49 2.80 3.10
CA ASN A 526 36.50 1.58 3.91
C ASN A 526 35.13 1.33 4.55
N LEU A 527 34.23 0.72 3.78
CA LEU A 527 32.85 0.44 4.20
C LEU A 527 32.72 -0.94 4.84
N ALA A 528 31.86 -1.02 5.86
CA ALA A 528 31.39 -2.28 6.43
C ALA A 528 29.85 -2.28 6.51
N SER A 529 29.23 -3.45 6.40
CA SER A 529 27.78 -3.60 6.58
C SER A 529 27.41 -3.64 8.05
N ALA A 530 26.46 -2.79 8.46
CA ALA A 530 26.00 -2.73 9.85
C ALA A 530 25.37 -4.05 10.30
N TYR A 531 24.63 -4.73 9.43
CA TYR A 531 24.00 -6.01 9.75
C TYR A 531 25.06 -7.10 9.90
N HIS A 532 25.94 -7.27 8.92
CA HIS A 532 27.04 -8.22 9.03
C HIS A 532 27.89 -8.01 10.30
N THR A 533 28.22 -6.77 10.64
CA THR A 533 28.99 -6.46 11.85
C THR A 533 28.26 -6.88 13.14
N VAL A 534 26.94 -6.67 13.23
CA VAL A 534 26.18 -6.92 14.46
C VAL A 534 25.78 -8.40 14.58
N THR A 535 25.29 -9.01 13.51
CA THR A 535 24.73 -10.37 13.52
C THR A 535 25.72 -11.44 13.06
N GLY A 536 26.84 -11.06 12.44
CA GLY A 536 27.84 -11.96 11.87
C GLY A 536 27.52 -12.47 10.47
N SER A 537 26.39 -12.04 9.89
CA SER A 537 25.97 -12.38 8.53
C SER A 537 24.99 -11.33 8.01
N GLU A 538 24.84 -11.24 6.69
CA GLU A 538 23.72 -10.51 6.13
C GLU A 538 22.38 -11.20 6.46
N PRO A 539 21.25 -10.47 6.46
CA PRO A 539 19.93 -11.08 6.54
C PRO A 539 19.72 -12.12 5.43
N THR A 540 18.83 -13.08 5.65
CA THR A 540 18.49 -14.05 4.59
C THR A 540 17.67 -13.41 3.46
N PHE A 541 16.91 -12.37 3.76
CA PHE A 541 16.18 -11.57 2.79
C PHE A 541 15.80 -10.21 3.35
N THR A 542 15.69 -9.23 2.47
CA THR A 542 15.08 -7.92 2.74
C THR A 542 13.96 -7.62 1.75
N ASN A 543 13.95 -8.26 0.57
CA ASN A 543 12.81 -8.32 -0.33
C ASN A 543 12.24 -9.76 -0.36
N TYR A 544 10.91 -9.87 -0.36
CA TYR A 544 10.23 -11.17 -0.48
C TYR A 544 8.94 -11.08 -1.29
N THR A 545 9.01 -11.46 -2.56
CA THR A 545 7.86 -11.61 -3.46
C THR A 545 7.56 -13.08 -3.78
N GLY A 546 6.49 -13.34 -4.54
CA GLY A 546 6.18 -14.69 -5.02
C GLY A 546 7.23 -15.29 -5.98
N GLY A 547 8.07 -14.46 -6.62
CA GLY A 547 9.06 -14.88 -7.60
C GLY A 547 10.52 -14.65 -7.22
N PHE A 548 10.79 -13.87 -6.17
CA PHE A 548 12.13 -13.56 -5.70
C PHE A 548 12.14 -13.37 -4.18
N LYS A 549 13.23 -13.84 -3.55
CA LYS A 549 13.49 -13.65 -2.12
C LYS A 549 15.00 -13.52 -1.93
N GLY A 550 15.45 -12.41 -1.37
CA GLY A 550 16.86 -12.13 -1.20
C GLY A 550 17.13 -10.80 -0.52
N THR A 551 18.40 -10.58 -0.14
CA THR A 551 18.86 -9.35 0.51
C THR A 551 19.30 -8.36 -0.54
N LEU A 552 18.61 -7.23 -0.61
CA LEU A 552 18.83 -6.16 -1.58
C LEU A 552 19.11 -4.81 -0.90
N ASP A 553 18.73 -4.68 0.36
CA ASP A 553 18.79 -3.45 1.14
C ASP A 553 19.95 -3.51 2.14
N TYR A 554 20.66 -2.40 2.30
CA TYR A 554 21.87 -2.36 3.15
C TYR A 554 22.00 -1.06 3.92
N ILE A 555 22.74 -1.14 5.03
CA ILE A 555 23.24 0.02 5.80
C ILE A 555 24.76 -0.15 5.92
N TRP A 556 25.49 0.51 5.03
CA TRP A 556 26.95 0.56 5.02
C TRP A 556 27.47 1.73 5.84
N TYR A 557 28.64 1.58 6.46
CA TYR A 557 29.25 2.65 7.27
C TYR A 557 30.78 2.66 7.16
N THR A 558 31.40 3.83 7.28
CA THR A 558 32.86 3.97 7.42
C THR A 558 33.31 3.59 8.84
N SER A 559 34.11 2.53 8.96
CA SER A 559 34.41 1.88 10.24
C SER A 559 35.34 2.65 11.18
N GLU A 560 36.02 3.69 10.69
CA GLU A 560 36.95 4.52 11.45
C GLU A 560 36.23 5.34 12.54
N ASN A 561 35.03 5.84 12.21
CA ASN A 561 34.35 6.87 13.01
C ASN A 561 32.90 6.52 13.34
N LEU A 562 32.34 5.49 12.71
CA LEU A 562 31.00 5.01 12.96
C LEU A 562 31.04 3.58 13.48
N ARG A 563 30.12 3.26 14.38
CA ARG A 563 29.95 1.91 14.90
C ARG A 563 28.46 1.55 15.04
N PRO A 564 28.02 0.41 14.51
CA PRO A 564 26.69 -0.10 14.80
C PRO A 564 26.64 -0.68 16.22
N LEU A 565 25.62 -0.29 16.98
CA LEU A 565 25.35 -0.72 18.35
C LEU A 565 24.30 -1.83 18.39
N SER A 566 23.33 -1.76 17.49
CA SER A 566 22.25 -2.75 17.38
C SER A 566 21.64 -2.73 15.98
N THR A 567 20.98 -3.82 15.60
CA THR A 567 20.15 -3.89 14.39
C THR A 567 18.81 -4.55 14.69
N ALA A 568 17.77 -4.17 13.94
CA ALA A 568 16.50 -4.89 13.99
C ALA A 568 16.58 -6.16 13.14
N PRO A 569 16.32 -7.36 13.71
CA PRO A 569 16.30 -8.58 12.93
C PRO A 569 15.20 -8.50 11.85
N ILE A 570 15.33 -9.29 10.78
CA ILE A 570 14.24 -9.43 9.81
C ILE A 570 13.09 -10.24 10.41
N VAL A 571 11.88 -10.05 9.88
CA VAL A 571 10.71 -10.81 10.33
C VAL A 571 10.85 -12.26 9.88
N GLU A 572 10.62 -13.20 10.80
CA GLU A 572 10.62 -14.63 10.49
C GLU A 572 9.57 -14.94 9.42
N GLU A 573 9.93 -15.81 8.47
CA GLU A 573 9.08 -16.14 7.32
C GLU A 573 7.72 -16.72 7.72
N ASP A 574 7.65 -17.53 8.78
CA ASP A 574 6.39 -18.09 9.28
C ASP A 574 5.40 -17.01 9.75
N LYS A 575 5.91 -15.86 10.22
CA LYS A 575 5.09 -14.72 10.64
C LYS A 575 4.56 -13.95 9.44
N ILE A 576 5.36 -13.80 8.38
CA ILE A 576 4.93 -13.20 7.11
C ILE A 576 3.83 -14.06 6.47
N LEU A 577 4.05 -15.38 6.41
CA LEU A 577 3.14 -16.33 5.77
C LEU A 577 1.77 -16.46 6.45
N LYS A 578 1.61 -15.98 7.68
CA LYS A 578 0.29 -15.91 8.37
C LYS A 578 -0.68 -14.93 7.71
N TYR A 579 -0.16 -13.96 6.97
CA TYR A 579 -0.94 -12.84 6.41
C TYR A 579 -0.96 -12.79 4.88
N GLY A 580 -0.19 -13.63 4.20
CA GLY A 580 -0.16 -13.74 2.73
C GLY A 580 0.84 -14.78 2.26
N MET A 581 0.95 -14.99 0.94
CA MET A 581 1.93 -15.93 0.38
C MET A 581 3.35 -15.36 0.33
N ALA A 582 3.47 -14.04 0.30
CA ALA A 582 4.73 -13.28 0.28
C ALA A 582 4.42 -11.83 0.73
N LEU A 583 5.30 -10.88 0.46
CA LEU A 583 5.08 -9.45 0.62
C LEU A 583 4.73 -8.79 -0.75
N PRO A 584 4.01 -7.65 -0.78
CA PRO A 584 3.22 -7.11 0.32
C PRO A 584 2.06 -8.05 0.64
N ASN A 585 1.47 -7.88 1.82
CA ASN A 585 0.29 -8.62 2.23
C ASN A 585 -0.57 -7.78 3.18
N THR A 586 -1.57 -8.40 3.81
CA THR A 586 -2.47 -7.64 4.67
C THR A 586 -1.75 -6.98 5.84
N GLN A 587 -0.66 -7.54 6.38
CA GLN A 587 0.05 -6.92 7.52
C GLN A 587 1.19 -5.98 7.09
N PHE A 588 1.85 -6.28 5.96
CA PHE A 588 3.05 -5.57 5.51
C PHE A 588 2.82 -4.91 4.15
N SER A 589 3.05 -3.60 4.06
CA SER A 589 2.62 -2.76 2.95
C SER A 589 3.69 -2.46 1.89
N SER A 590 4.86 -3.09 2.00
CA SER A 590 5.90 -3.11 0.99
C SER A 590 6.31 -4.56 0.74
N ASP A 591 6.87 -4.84 -0.44
CA ASP A 591 7.58 -6.09 -0.71
C ASP A 591 8.97 -6.16 -0.07
N HIS A 592 9.46 -5.05 0.49
CA HIS A 592 10.67 -4.97 1.30
C HIS A 592 10.37 -4.95 2.80
N ILE A 593 11.37 -5.34 3.59
CA ILE A 593 11.41 -5.24 5.05
C ILE A 593 12.23 -4.03 5.43
N LEU A 594 11.66 -3.15 6.25
CA LEU A 594 12.37 -2.02 6.82
C LEU A 594 13.61 -2.48 7.61
N MET A 595 14.75 -1.87 7.32
CA MET A 595 15.99 -2.09 8.07
C MET A 595 16.26 -0.94 9.02
N LEU A 596 16.85 -1.25 10.17
CA LEU A 596 17.07 -0.31 11.26
C LEU A 596 18.36 -0.66 11.99
N ALA A 597 19.21 0.34 12.22
CA ALA A 597 20.40 0.22 13.04
C ALA A 597 20.52 1.38 14.03
N ASP A 598 20.87 1.08 15.29
CA ASP A 598 21.37 2.09 16.21
C ASP A 598 22.87 2.27 15.96
N MET A 599 23.29 3.50 15.70
CA MET A 599 24.66 3.87 15.35
C MET A 599 25.26 4.77 16.42
N GLN A 600 26.60 4.77 16.50
CA GLN A 600 27.37 5.73 17.26
C GLN A 600 28.39 6.42 16.37
N LEU A 601 28.40 7.76 16.39
CA LEU A 601 29.38 8.62 15.75
C LEU A 601 30.41 9.09 16.79
N GLY A 602 31.68 8.81 16.52
CA GLY A 602 32.79 9.05 17.43
C GLY A 602 32.96 7.94 18.47
N GLY A 603 34.20 7.70 18.91
CA GLY A 603 34.47 6.81 20.03
C GLY A 603 35.44 5.65 19.79
N GLN A 604 36.43 5.77 18.90
CA GLN A 604 37.64 4.96 19.02
C GLN A 604 38.69 5.74 19.82
N ARG A 605 38.97 5.29 21.04
CA ARG A 605 40.26 5.52 21.68
C ARG A 605 41.05 4.24 21.61
#